data_AF-V9F402-F1
#
_entry.id   AF-V9F402-F1
#
_cell.length_a   1.000
_cell.length_b   1.000
_cell.length_c   1.000
_cell.angle_alpha   90.00
_cell.angle_beta   90.00
_cell.angle_gamma   90.00
#
_symmetry.space_group_name_H-M   'P 1'
#
loop_
_entity.id
_entity.type
_entity.pdbx_description
1 polymer ?
#
loop_
_entity_poly.entity_id
_entity_poly.type
_entity_poly.pdbx_seq_one_letter_code
_entity_poly.pdbx_strand_id
1 'polypeptide(L)'
;CSSADELVKALSNKFQWQSDYTSPNDNRWVLKDHFYVYSIEDKDSGVSIDIFNVDAGDASTHGAQQTCCQCYGYAEGSDKKCKNVARGDKLCSGGDTEMFDACFDKFTEWSDDSRKQLAKEVAASKATWKIVNSHYSPYAHYDEAGMKKWFDVLQDSGVQLWMNGHTHGENHDYSSAYSIHFVNNGAGGGIQKESASGIPEFAAGDVEALWAYGGHEYGFMSVEASEEWLKLQYHTADDSWSFEESFKSTKVGGVATKHCWYIPLDGGEGKEC
;
A
#
# COMPACT_ATOMS: atom_id res chain seq x y z
N CYS A 1 17.67 -15.08 12.68
CA CYS A 1 17.39 -16.52 12.44
C CYS A 1 18.72 -17.21 12.15
N SER A 2 18.88 -18.48 12.51
CA SER A 2 20.14 -19.23 12.32
C SER A 2 20.14 -20.16 11.10
N SER A 3 19.00 -20.30 10.42
CA SER A 3 18.85 -21.05 9.17
C SER A 3 17.73 -20.49 8.29
N ALA A 4 17.69 -20.92 7.03
CA ALA A 4 16.60 -20.65 6.08
C ALA A 4 15.22 -21.07 6.63
N ASP A 5 15.11 -22.29 7.15
CA ASP A 5 13.85 -22.81 7.74
C ASP A 5 13.38 -21.96 8.94
N GLU A 6 14.31 -21.55 9.80
CA GLU A 6 13.97 -20.67 10.92
C GLU A 6 13.51 -19.30 10.44
N LEU A 7 14.10 -18.77 9.36
CA LEU A 7 13.69 -17.50 8.78
C LEU A 7 12.29 -17.57 8.18
N VAL A 8 12.02 -18.57 7.33
CA VAL A 8 10.69 -18.77 6.75
C VAL A 8 9.64 -18.97 7.85
N LYS A 9 9.96 -19.78 8.88
CA LYS A 9 9.08 -19.95 10.04
C LYS A 9 8.85 -18.64 10.80
N ALA A 10 9.87 -17.80 10.95
CA ALA A 10 9.73 -16.50 11.60
C ALA A 10 8.83 -15.54 10.80
N LEU A 11 8.89 -15.56 9.47
CA LEU A 11 7.98 -14.80 8.62
C LEU A 11 6.52 -15.26 8.82
N SER A 12 6.26 -16.57 8.77
CA SER A 12 4.92 -17.11 9.01
C SER A 12 4.41 -16.79 10.42
N ASN A 13 5.27 -16.87 11.44
CA ASN A 13 4.91 -16.49 12.80
C ASN A 13 4.58 -15.00 12.91
N LYS A 14 5.37 -14.13 12.26
CA LYS A 14 5.12 -12.68 12.24
C LYS A 14 3.75 -12.38 11.63
N PHE A 15 3.44 -13.01 10.49
CA PHE A 15 2.13 -12.90 9.87
C PHE A 15 1.02 -13.35 10.83
N GLN A 16 1.16 -14.53 11.44
CA GLN A 16 0.17 -15.05 12.40
C GLN A 16 -0.05 -14.09 13.59
N TRP A 17 1.01 -13.51 14.14
CA TRP A 17 0.90 -12.54 15.23
C TRP A 17 0.19 -11.26 14.80
N GLN A 18 0.37 -10.85 13.54
CA GLN A 18 -0.35 -9.72 12.97
C GLN A 18 -1.82 -10.10 12.71
N SER A 19 -2.12 -11.26 12.12
CA SER A 19 -3.50 -11.67 11.83
C SER A 19 -4.34 -11.86 13.09
N ASP A 20 -3.73 -12.33 14.18
CA ASP A 20 -4.40 -12.59 15.46
C ASP A 20 -4.45 -11.35 16.37
N TYR A 21 -3.90 -10.21 15.94
CA TYR A 21 -3.86 -9.01 16.74
C TYR A 21 -5.25 -8.40 16.92
N THR A 22 -5.70 -8.30 18.17
CA THR A 22 -6.90 -7.54 18.54
C THR A 22 -6.52 -6.09 18.84
N SER A 23 -6.93 -5.17 17.96
CA SER A 23 -6.69 -3.74 18.18
C SER A 23 -7.45 -3.24 19.42
N PRO A 24 -6.80 -2.47 20.31
CA PRO A 24 -7.47 -1.87 21.48
C PRO A 24 -8.50 -0.80 21.09
N ASN A 25 -8.47 -0.33 19.83
CA ASN A 25 -9.40 0.65 19.29
C ASN A 25 -10.49 -0.08 18.49
N ASP A 26 -11.52 -0.56 19.17
CA ASP A 26 -12.71 -1.23 18.62
C ASP A 26 -12.43 -2.44 17.72
N ASN A 27 -11.29 -3.12 17.91
CA ASN A 27 -10.88 -4.26 17.08
C ASN A 27 -10.92 -3.97 15.56
N ARG A 28 -10.50 -2.78 15.15
CA ARG A 28 -10.52 -2.33 13.75
C ARG A 28 -9.47 -2.99 12.85
N TRP A 29 -8.58 -3.81 13.41
CA TRP A 29 -7.54 -4.50 12.64
C TRP A 29 -8.13 -5.72 11.93
N VAL A 30 -7.99 -5.76 10.61
CA VAL A 30 -8.48 -6.86 9.78
C VAL A 30 -7.35 -7.30 8.86
N LEU A 31 -6.73 -8.43 9.17
CA LEU A 31 -5.74 -9.12 8.33
C LEU A 31 -6.07 -10.61 8.38
N LYS A 32 -6.79 -11.12 7.37
CA LYS A 32 -7.34 -12.49 7.38
C LYS A 32 -6.40 -13.51 6.76
N ASP A 33 -5.67 -13.11 5.73
CA ASP A 33 -4.72 -13.92 4.98
C ASP A 33 -3.81 -12.97 4.17
N HIS A 34 -2.85 -13.51 3.41
CA HIS A 34 -2.04 -12.77 2.44
C HIS A 34 -2.87 -12.21 1.27
N PHE A 35 -3.95 -12.92 0.91
CA PHE A 35 -5.00 -12.42 0.03
C PHE A 35 -6.38 -12.62 0.64
N TYR A 36 -7.21 -11.58 0.64
CA TYR A 36 -8.62 -11.72 1.01
C TYR A 36 -9.48 -10.58 0.46
N VAL A 37 -10.75 -10.89 0.21
CA VAL A 37 -11.76 -9.90 -0.14
C VAL A 37 -12.50 -9.44 1.12
N TYR A 38 -12.62 -8.13 1.28
CA TYR A 38 -13.45 -7.51 2.30
C TYR A 38 -14.58 -6.73 1.61
N SER A 39 -15.80 -7.25 1.71
CA SER A 39 -16.98 -6.67 1.09
C SER A 39 -17.74 -5.77 2.05
N ILE A 40 -18.15 -4.60 1.57
CA ILE A 40 -19.00 -3.63 2.26
C ILE A 40 -20.23 -3.41 1.39
N GLU A 41 -21.42 -3.38 1.99
CA GLU A 41 -22.67 -3.10 1.28
C GLU A 41 -23.52 -2.16 2.14
N ASP A 42 -24.00 -1.08 1.53
CA ASP A 42 -25.09 -0.29 2.06
C ASP A 42 -26.41 -0.79 1.48
N LYS A 43 -27.24 -1.42 2.31
CA LYS A 43 -28.48 -2.06 1.87
C LYS A 43 -29.54 -1.07 1.41
N ASP A 44 -29.49 0.17 1.90
CA ASP A 44 -30.50 1.17 1.58
C ASP A 44 -30.28 1.74 0.18
N SER A 45 -29.02 1.99 -0.21
CA SER A 45 -28.66 2.40 -1.58
C SER A 45 -28.41 1.23 -2.54
N GLY A 46 -28.10 0.04 -2.04
CA GLY A 46 -27.67 -1.11 -2.86
C GLY A 46 -26.23 -1.00 -3.37
N VAL A 47 -25.49 0.04 -2.96
CA VAL A 47 -24.08 0.23 -3.34
C VAL A 47 -23.21 -0.74 -2.55
N SER A 48 -22.31 -1.42 -3.26
CA SER A 48 -21.35 -2.36 -2.67
C SER A 48 -19.93 -2.09 -3.12
N ILE A 49 -18.97 -2.41 -2.24
CA ILE A 49 -17.53 -2.28 -2.48
C ILE A 49 -16.88 -3.61 -2.13
N ASP A 50 -16.16 -4.19 -3.08
CA ASP A 50 -15.20 -5.27 -2.79
C ASP A 50 -13.80 -4.69 -2.69
N ILE A 51 -13.17 -4.89 -1.53
CA ILE A 51 -11.77 -4.51 -1.29
C ILE A 51 -10.90 -5.77 -1.36
N PHE A 52 -10.11 -5.88 -2.43
CA PHE A 52 -9.15 -6.96 -2.66
C PHE A 52 -7.84 -6.61 -1.96
N ASN A 53 -7.57 -7.24 -0.82
CA ASN A 53 -6.34 -7.05 -0.07
C ASN A 53 -5.30 -8.03 -0.62
N VAL A 54 -4.16 -7.50 -1.07
CA VAL A 54 -3.13 -8.29 -1.77
C VAL A 54 -1.77 -8.16 -1.09
N ASP A 55 -1.04 -9.26 -1.00
CA ASP A 55 0.38 -9.24 -0.64
C ASP A 55 1.20 -8.79 -1.86
N ALA A 56 2.06 -7.79 -1.64
CA ALA A 56 2.96 -7.20 -2.62
C ALA A 56 4.39 -7.14 -2.07
N GLY A 57 4.72 -8.03 -1.13
CA GLY A 57 6.02 -8.07 -0.47
C GLY A 57 7.19 -8.39 -1.40
N ASP A 58 6.94 -8.87 -2.62
CA ASP A 58 7.95 -9.04 -3.66
C ASP A 58 8.35 -7.73 -4.38
N ALA A 59 7.91 -6.57 -3.90
CA ALA A 59 8.32 -5.26 -4.37
C ALA A 59 9.86 -5.13 -4.48
N SER A 60 10.33 -4.68 -5.65
CA SER A 60 11.75 -4.55 -6.00
C SER A 60 12.51 -3.57 -5.09
N THR A 61 11.80 -2.57 -4.54
CA THR A 61 12.35 -1.62 -3.57
C THR A 61 11.63 -1.75 -2.23
N HIS A 62 12.41 -1.81 -1.15
CA HIS A 62 11.92 -1.83 0.24
C HIS A 62 11.03 -3.03 0.65
N GLY A 63 10.71 -3.94 -0.28
CA GLY A 63 10.02 -5.21 -0.03
C GLY A 63 10.96 -6.31 0.47
N ALA A 64 10.87 -7.47 -0.16
CA ALA A 64 11.60 -8.68 0.19
C ALA A 64 13.12 -8.43 0.30
N GLN A 65 13.71 -7.60 -0.57
CA GLN A 65 15.14 -7.29 -0.51
C GLN A 65 15.56 -6.77 0.87
N GLN A 66 14.86 -5.77 1.42
CA GLN A 66 15.21 -5.20 2.71
C GLN A 66 14.87 -6.14 3.86
N THR A 67 13.69 -6.76 3.80
CA THR A 67 13.20 -7.65 4.85
C THR A 67 14.07 -8.90 4.97
N CYS A 68 14.48 -9.51 3.85
CA CYS A 68 15.30 -10.72 3.84
C CYS A 68 16.75 -10.43 4.22
N CYS A 69 17.31 -9.28 3.81
CA CYS A 69 18.64 -8.87 4.27
C CYS A 69 18.70 -8.63 5.78
N GLN A 70 17.63 -8.16 6.42
CA GLN A 70 17.59 -7.88 7.87
C GLN A 70 18.73 -6.95 8.31
N CYS A 71 19.14 -6.01 7.44
CA CYS A 71 20.39 -5.27 7.62
C CYS A 71 20.46 -4.53 8.94
N TYR A 72 19.34 -3.95 9.40
CA TYR A 72 19.27 -3.27 10.70
C TYR A 72 19.74 -4.14 11.86
N GLY A 73 19.44 -5.44 11.84
CA GLY A 73 19.90 -6.39 12.84
C GLY A 73 21.41 -6.60 12.79
N TYR A 74 21.99 -6.72 11.60
CA TYR A 74 23.44 -6.91 11.40
C TYR A 74 24.25 -5.61 11.53
N ALA A 75 23.61 -4.47 11.33
CA ALA A 75 24.24 -3.14 11.36
C ALA A 75 24.11 -2.44 12.72
N GLU A 76 23.59 -3.10 13.75
CA GLU A 76 23.32 -2.54 15.09
C GLU A 76 22.44 -1.27 15.02
N GLY A 77 21.42 -1.31 14.15
CA GLY A 77 20.48 -0.20 13.95
C GLY A 77 21.00 0.96 13.08
N SER A 78 22.12 0.79 12.37
CA SER A 78 22.70 1.88 11.57
C SER A 78 22.15 1.97 10.13
N ASP A 79 21.28 2.96 9.87
CA ASP A 79 20.78 3.29 8.52
C ASP A 79 21.89 3.48 7.50
N LYS A 80 22.97 4.17 7.92
CA LYS A 80 24.09 4.54 7.03
C LYS A 80 24.78 3.31 6.46
N LYS A 81 24.83 2.21 7.21
CA LYS A 81 25.45 0.96 6.77
C LYS A 81 24.54 0.16 5.84
N CYS A 82 23.23 0.39 5.87
CA CYS A 82 22.25 -0.40 5.12
C CYS A 82 21.92 0.11 3.72
N LYS A 83 22.40 1.30 3.33
CA LYS A 83 21.99 1.97 2.08
C LYS A 83 22.21 1.15 0.80
N ASN A 84 23.26 0.33 0.73
CA ASN A 84 23.65 -0.42 -0.47
C ASN A 84 23.87 -1.92 -0.18
N VAL A 85 23.26 -2.42 0.89
CA VAL A 85 23.41 -3.82 1.29
C VAL A 85 22.57 -4.70 0.37
N ALA A 86 23.16 -5.76 -0.17
CA ALA A 86 22.53 -6.67 -1.13
C ALA A 86 22.83 -8.13 -0.78
N ARG A 87 22.11 -9.04 -1.45
CA ARG A 87 22.31 -10.50 -1.34
C ARG A 87 23.80 -10.87 -1.37
N GLY A 88 24.25 -11.61 -0.35
CA GLY A 88 25.64 -12.06 -0.20
C GLY A 88 26.56 -11.09 0.57
N ASP A 89 26.12 -9.87 0.88
CA ASP A 89 26.82 -8.99 1.81
C ASP A 89 26.74 -9.53 3.25
N LYS A 90 27.78 -9.34 4.07
CA LYS A 90 27.78 -9.75 5.48
C LYS A 90 26.68 -9.08 6.30
N LEU A 91 26.21 -7.91 5.87
CA LEU A 91 25.08 -7.21 6.49
C LEU A 91 23.73 -7.65 5.92
N CYS A 92 23.70 -8.54 4.93
CA CYS A 92 22.49 -9.11 4.35
C CYS A 92 22.41 -10.59 4.72
N SER A 93 21.54 -10.96 5.67
CA SER A 93 21.40 -12.35 6.11
C SER A 93 22.74 -12.96 6.60
N GLY A 94 23.66 -12.13 7.10
CA GLY A 94 25.00 -12.58 7.50
C GLY A 94 25.93 -12.99 6.34
N GLY A 95 25.54 -12.72 5.09
CA GLY A 95 26.20 -13.22 3.89
C GLY A 95 25.66 -14.58 3.41
N ASP A 96 24.67 -15.14 4.08
CA ASP A 96 24.04 -16.40 3.71
C ASP A 96 23.03 -16.19 2.58
N THR A 97 23.40 -16.63 1.38
CA THR A 97 22.53 -16.50 0.20
C THR A 97 21.37 -17.48 0.22
N GLU A 98 21.51 -18.66 0.82
CA GLU A 98 20.41 -19.64 0.90
C GLU A 98 19.31 -19.14 1.84
N MET A 99 19.69 -18.54 2.97
CA MET A 99 18.74 -17.91 3.88
C MET A 99 18.05 -16.70 3.23
N PHE A 100 18.80 -15.86 2.50
CA PHE A 100 18.22 -14.74 1.75
C PHE A 100 17.20 -15.25 0.71
N ASP A 101 17.60 -16.22 -0.11
CA ASP A 101 16.77 -16.75 -1.20
C ASP A 101 15.50 -17.40 -0.67
N ALA A 102 15.59 -18.23 0.37
CA ALA A 102 14.41 -18.86 0.98
C ALA A 102 13.39 -17.84 1.51
N CYS A 103 13.86 -16.72 2.05
CA CYS A 103 12.99 -15.62 2.46
C CYS A 103 12.35 -14.91 1.25
N PHE A 104 13.15 -14.63 0.22
CA PHE A 104 12.68 -13.93 -0.98
C PHE A 104 11.66 -14.77 -1.76
N ASP A 105 11.93 -16.08 -1.89
CA ASP A 105 11.03 -17.06 -2.50
C ASP A 105 9.69 -17.10 -1.76
N LYS A 106 9.70 -16.96 -0.43
CA LYS A 106 8.45 -16.97 0.34
C LYS A 106 7.58 -15.74 0.08
N PHE A 107 8.18 -14.55 -0.03
CA PHE A 107 7.45 -13.35 -0.44
C PHE A 107 6.94 -13.45 -1.89
N THR A 108 7.75 -14.03 -2.77
CA THR A 108 7.36 -14.26 -4.17
C THR A 108 6.17 -15.21 -4.26
N GLU A 109 6.18 -16.31 -3.49
CA GLU A 109 5.06 -17.26 -3.38
C GLU A 109 3.76 -16.55 -2.97
N TRP A 110 3.79 -15.75 -1.90
CA TRP A 110 2.61 -15.03 -1.42
C TRP A 110 2.10 -13.97 -2.42
N SER A 111 3.02 -13.29 -3.10
CA SER A 111 2.66 -12.23 -4.04
C SER A 111 2.15 -12.82 -5.37
N ASP A 112 2.72 -13.93 -5.85
CA ASP A 112 2.24 -14.66 -7.03
C ASP A 112 0.84 -15.24 -6.79
N ASP A 113 0.61 -15.81 -5.60
CA ASP A 113 -0.72 -16.29 -5.23
C ASP A 113 -1.73 -15.14 -5.12
N SER A 114 -1.34 -14.01 -4.51
CA SER A 114 -2.19 -12.80 -4.44
C SER A 114 -2.58 -12.27 -5.81
N ARG A 115 -1.65 -12.20 -6.78
CA ARG A 115 -1.94 -11.81 -8.17
C ARG A 115 -2.93 -12.76 -8.85
N LYS A 116 -2.73 -14.07 -8.67
CA LYS A 116 -3.61 -15.10 -9.22
C LYS A 116 -5.02 -15.04 -8.61
N GLN A 117 -5.11 -14.86 -7.29
CA GLN A 117 -6.39 -14.72 -6.61
C GLN A 117 -7.09 -13.41 -6.98
N LEU A 118 -6.36 -12.29 -7.10
CA LEU A 118 -6.90 -11.01 -7.56
C LEU A 118 -7.59 -11.15 -8.93
N ALA A 119 -6.90 -11.72 -9.92
CA ALA A 119 -7.46 -11.93 -11.26
C ALA A 119 -8.76 -12.76 -11.22
N LYS A 120 -8.80 -13.80 -10.39
CA LYS A 120 -9.96 -14.68 -10.22
C LYS A 120 -11.13 -13.97 -9.54
N GLU A 121 -10.89 -13.35 -8.38
CA GLU A 121 -11.96 -12.79 -7.55
C GLU A 121 -12.51 -11.48 -8.12
N VAL A 122 -11.68 -10.66 -8.77
CA VAL A 122 -12.15 -9.45 -9.47
C VAL A 122 -13.08 -9.79 -10.63
N ALA A 123 -12.76 -10.83 -11.40
CA ALA A 123 -13.60 -11.32 -12.49
C ALA A 123 -14.94 -11.90 -11.97
N ALA A 124 -14.95 -12.47 -10.76
CA ALA A 124 -16.15 -13.01 -10.13
C ALA A 124 -17.00 -11.94 -9.42
N SER A 125 -16.40 -10.82 -9.02
CA SER A 125 -17.04 -9.74 -8.27
C SER A 125 -18.13 -9.04 -9.08
N LYS A 126 -19.26 -8.82 -8.40
CA LYS A 126 -20.41 -8.05 -8.88
C LYS A 126 -20.63 -6.76 -8.09
N ALA A 127 -19.67 -6.40 -7.23
CA ALA A 127 -19.77 -5.18 -6.45
C ALA A 127 -19.80 -3.96 -7.36
N THR A 128 -20.45 -2.88 -6.90
CA THR A 128 -20.46 -1.59 -7.60
C THR A 128 -19.03 -1.09 -7.79
N TRP A 129 -18.24 -1.11 -6.72
CA TRP A 129 -16.85 -0.67 -6.72
C TRP A 129 -15.90 -1.81 -6.40
N LYS A 130 -14.75 -1.79 -7.08
CA LYS A 130 -13.66 -2.76 -6.92
C LYS A 130 -12.40 -1.99 -6.59
N ILE A 131 -11.89 -2.21 -5.38
CA ILE A 131 -10.73 -1.51 -4.84
C ILE A 131 -9.64 -2.52 -4.52
N VAL A 132 -8.41 -2.29 -4.98
CA VAL A 132 -7.25 -3.06 -4.52
C VAL A 132 -6.59 -2.32 -3.36
N ASN A 133 -6.28 -3.02 -2.28
CA ASN A 133 -5.52 -2.51 -1.15
C ASN A 133 -4.21 -3.29 -1.01
N SER A 134 -3.10 -2.58 -0.92
CA SER A 134 -1.77 -3.16 -0.76
C SER A 134 -0.88 -2.31 0.15
N HIS A 135 0.24 -2.85 0.60
CA HIS A 135 1.25 -2.01 1.25
C HIS A 135 2.03 -1.17 0.23
N TYR A 136 2.38 -1.76 -0.93
CA TYR A 136 3.21 -1.14 -1.95
C TYR A 136 2.40 -0.69 -3.18
N SER A 137 2.78 0.44 -3.78
CA SER A 137 2.30 0.84 -5.12
C SER A 137 2.82 -0.12 -6.20
N PRO A 138 2.00 -0.45 -7.22
CA PRO A 138 2.34 -1.43 -8.25
C PRO A 138 3.33 -0.90 -9.29
N TYR A 139 3.58 0.41 -9.34
CA TYR A 139 4.56 1.02 -10.26
C TYR A 139 5.70 1.73 -9.53
N ALA A 140 5.47 2.32 -8.34
CA ALA A 140 6.49 3.10 -7.66
C ALA A 140 7.51 2.25 -6.90
N HIS A 141 7.15 1.02 -6.51
CA HIS A 141 8.02 0.15 -5.70
C HIS A 141 8.51 -1.11 -6.43
N TYR A 142 8.15 -1.25 -7.70
CA TYR A 142 8.56 -2.35 -8.56
C TYR A 142 9.48 -1.82 -9.65
N ASP A 143 10.37 -2.68 -10.15
CA ASP A 143 10.96 -2.48 -11.47
C ASP A 143 9.91 -2.69 -12.57
N GLU A 144 10.29 -2.39 -13.82
CA GLU A 144 9.41 -2.49 -14.98
C GLU A 144 8.79 -3.89 -15.14
N ALA A 145 9.54 -4.96 -14.84
CA ALA A 145 9.04 -6.33 -14.99
C ALA A 145 8.01 -6.66 -13.89
N GLY A 146 8.26 -6.24 -12.66
CA GLY A 146 7.32 -6.37 -11.55
C GLY A 146 6.04 -5.55 -11.75
N MET A 147 6.18 -4.31 -12.25
CA MET A 147 5.04 -3.46 -12.61
C MET A 147 4.15 -4.14 -13.66
N LYS A 148 4.76 -4.67 -14.72
CA LYS A 148 4.02 -5.37 -15.79
C LYS A 148 3.20 -6.55 -15.25
N LYS A 149 3.73 -7.34 -14.30
CA LYS A 149 2.96 -8.42 -13.68
C LYS A 149 1.68 -7.93 -13.00
N TRP A 150 1.72 -6.77 -12.33
CA TRP A 150 0.53 -6.20 -11.72
C TRP A 150 -0.40 -5.59 -12.76
N PHE A 151 0.14 -4.85 -13.73
CA PHE A 151 -0.65 -4.20 -14.77
C PHE A 151 -1.35 -5.22 -15.69
N ASP A 152 -0.71 -6.37 -15.95
CA ASP A 152 -1.33 -7.50 -16.67
C ASP A 152 -2.57 -8.05 -15.94
N VAL A 153 -2.56 -8.05 -14.60
CA VAL A 153 -3.72 -8.47 -13.78
C VAL A 153 -4.81 -7.39 -13.75
N LEU A 154 -4.42 -6.12 -13.81
CA LEU A 154 -5.32 -4.98 -13.74
C LEU A 154 -6.00 -4.65 -15.07
N GLN A 155 -5.38 -5.01 -16.20
CA GLN A 155 -5.94 -4.82 -17.54
C GLN A 155 -7.36 -5.40 -17.63
N ASP A 156 -8.31 -4.54 -18.04
CA ASP A 156 -9.73 -4.88 -18.22
C ASP A 156 -10.41 -5.51 -16.98
N SER A 157 -9.81 -5.36 -15.80
CA SER A 157 -10.30 -5.97 -14.56
C SER A 157 -11.55 -5.27 -14.00
N GLY A 158 -11.74 -4.00 -14.38
CA GLY A 158 -12.78 -3.14 -13.83
C GLY A 158 -12.53 -2.72 -12.38
N VAL A 159 -11.30 -2.89 -11.87
CA VAL A 159 -10.84 -2.17 -10.67
C VAL A 159 -10.84 -0.68 -10.99
N GLN A 160 -11.31 0.16 -10.08
CA GLN A 160 -11.30 1.61 -10.26
C GLN A 160 -10.24 2.32 -9.39
N LEU A 161 -9.84 1.70 -8.28
CA LEU A 161 -8.93 2.30 -7.32
C LEU A 161 -7.93 1.27 -6.77
N TRP A 162 -6.65 1.62 -6.82
CA TRP A 162 -5.59 0.97 -6.06
C TRP A 162 -5.14 1.90 -4.93
N MET A 163 -5.25 1.42 -3.69
CA MET A 163 -4.78 2.11 -2.50
C MET A 163 -3.54 1.44 -1.94
N ASN A 164 -2.52 2.24 -1.61
CA ASN A 164 -1.34 1.75 -0.93
C ASN A 164 -0.79 2.71 0.13
N GLY A 165 0.20 2.25 0.88
CA GLY A 165 0.99 3.07 1.81
C GLY A 165 2.48 2.92 1.50
N HIS A 166 3.26 2.58 2.53
CA HIS A 166 4.72 2.40 2.50
C HIS A 166 5.53 3.67 2.24
N THR A 167 5.28 4.38 1.13
CA THR A 167 5.84 5.74 0.99
C THR A 167 5.14 6.65 2.00
N HIS A 168 5.88 7.33 2.86
CA HIS A 168 5.30 8.21 3.90
C HIS A 168 4.82 9.56 3.36
N GLY A 169 4.19 9.59 2.20
CA GLY A 169 3.62 10.79 1.58
C GLY A 169 2.20 10.54 1.07
N GLU A 170 1.65 11.47 0.30
CA GLU A 170 0.31 11.36 -0.25
C GLU A 170 0.25 11.84 -1.71
N ASN A 171 -0.29 11.01 -2.58
CA ASN A 171 -0.55 11.36 -3.98
C ASN A 171 -1.79 10.66 -4.52
N HIS A 172 -2.25 11.19 -5.64
CA HIS A 172 -3.30 10.65 -6.47
C HIS A 172 -2.81 10.70 -7.91
N ASP A 173 -2.58 9.53 -8.48
CA ASP A 173 -2.16 9.32 -9.85
C ASP A 173 -3.26 8.56 -10.61
N TYR A 174 -3.20 8.58 -11.94
CA TYR A 174 -4.22 7.96 -12.78
C TYR A 174 -3.59 7.27 -13.98
N SER A 175 -4.24 6.21 -14.47
CA SER A 175 -3.93 5.61 -15.76
C SER A 175 -5.17 5.56 -16.64
N SER A 176 -5.10 6.27 -17.77
CA SER A 176 -6.11 6.18 -18.82
C SER A 176 -6.09 4.85 -19.58
N ALA A 177 -4.94 4.17 -19.63
CA ALA A 177 -4.81 2.87 -20.29
C ALA A 177 -5.53 1.74 -19.51
N TYR A 178 -5.53 1.83 -18.18
CA TYR A 178 -6.14 0.83 -17.31
C TYR A 178 -7.46 1.29 -16.70
N SER A 179 -7.84 2.56 -16.84
CA SER A 179 -8.98 3.18 -16.15
C SER A 179 -8.92 2.98 -14.63
N ILE A 180 -7.74 3.25 -14.04
CA ILE A 180 -7.47 3.04 -12.61
C ILE A 180 -6.85 4.28 -12.00
N HIS A 181 -7.36 4.63 -10.82
CA HIS A 181 -6.74 5.58 -9.92
C HIS A 181 -5.77 4.89 -8.96
N PHE A 182 -4.60 5.47 -8.75
CA PHE A 182 -3.61 5.00 -7.79
C PHE A 182 -3.45 6.04 -6.69
N VAL A 183 -3.54 5.62 -5.44
CA VAL A 183 -3.39 6.52 -4.30
C VAL A 183 -2.40 5.99 -3.29
N ASN A 184 -1.44 6.84 -2.91
CA ASN A 184 -0.59 6.60 -1.77
C ASN A 184 -1.17 7.33 -0.55
N ASN A 185 -1.42 6.61 0.53
CA ASN A 185 -1.96 7.08 1.79
C ASN A 185 -1.06 6.64 2.95
N GLY A 186 0.22 7.05 2.92
CA GLY A 186 1.24 6.52 3.85
C GLY A 186 1.68 7.46 4.96
N ALA A 187 1.18 8.70 5.03
CA ALA A 187 1.56 9.68 6.06
C ALA A 187 0.46 9.90 7.12
N GLY A 188 -0.05 8.81 7.70
CA GLY A 188 -1.03 8.86 8.81
C GLY A 188 -0.45 9.15 10.20
N GLY A 189 0.88 9.12 10.35
CA GLY A 189 1.60 9.30 11.61
C GLY A 189 2.37 8.04 12.06
N GLY A 190 3.19 8.18 13.12
CA GLY A 190 4.02 7.10 13.66
C GLY A 190 5.43 6.99 13.06
N ILE A 191 5.66 7.64 11.92
CA ILE A 191 6.96 7.80 11.27
C ILE A 191 7.01 9.16 10.59
N GLN A 192 8.21 9.67 10.30
CA GLN A 192 8.39 10.97 9.67
C GLN A 192 7.74 10.99 8.28
N LYS A 193 6.92 12.00 8.01
CA LYS A 193 6.40 12.28 6.67
C LYS A 193 7.54 12.55 5.68
N GLU A 194 7.40 11.98 4.49
CA GLU A 194 8.29 12.12 3.34
C GLU A 194 7.54 12.72 2.15
N SER A 195 8.26 12.98 1.06
CA SER A 195 7.63 13.33 -0.21
C SER A 195 6.89 12.13 -0.79
N ALA A 196 5.80 12.39 -1.53
CA ALA A 196 5.13 11.34 -2.29
C ALA A 196 6.09 10.70 -3.31
N SER A 197 5.82 9.44 -3.64
CA SER A 197 6.59 8.72 -4.66
C SER A 197 6.42 9.39 -6.01
N GLY A 198 7.54 9.53 -6.74
CA GLY A 198 7.49 9.96 -8.13
C GLY A 198 7.06 8.81 -9.04
N ILE A 199 6.60 9.15 -10.25
CA ILE A 199 6.34 8.19 -11.32
C ILE A 199 7.67 7.85 -12.00
N PRO A 200 8.13 6.58 -11.97
CA PRO A 200 9.35 6.18 -12.67
C PRO A 200 9.26 6.35 -14.18
N GLU A 201 10.39 6.51 -14.86
CA GLU A 201 10.45 6.72 -16.32
C GLU A 201 9.73 5.61 -17.11
N PHE A 202 9.87 4.35 -16.67
CA PHE A 202 9.20 3.21 -17.31
C PHE A 202 7.68 3.19 -17.15
N ALA A 203 7.14 3.97 -16.19
CA ALA A 203 5.70 4.07 -15.94
C ALA A 203 5.09 5.37 -16.50
N ALA A 204 5.91 6.34 -16.93
CA ALA A 204 5.46 7.65 -17.37
C ALA A 204 4.58 7.64 -18.65
N GLY A 205 4.58 6.54 -19.39
CA GLY A 205 3.67 6.34 -20.53
C GLY A 205 2.30 5.78 -20.13
N ASP A 206 2.19 5.20 -18.93
CA ASP A 206 1.00 4.49 -18.47
C ASP A 206 0.31 5.22 -17.31
N VAL A 207 1.04 5.99 -16.52
CA VAL A 207 0.56 6.66 -15.30
C VAL A 207 0.87 8.16 -15.37
N GLU A 208 -0.12 8.97 -15.02
CA GLU A 208 -0.01 10.43 -14.89
C GLU A 208 -0.32 10.90 -13.48
N ALA A 209 0.40 11.93 -13.02
CA ALA A 209 0.20 12.50 -11.70
C ALA A 209 -0.95 13.51 -11.74
N LEU A 210 -1.98 13.29 -10.92
CA LEU A 210 -3.09 14.25 -10.77
C LEU A 210 -2.85 15.19 -9.59
N TRP A 211 -2.34 14.68 -8.47
CA TRP A 211 -2.14 15.47 -7.26
C TRP A 211 -1.10 14.85 -6.32
N ALA A 212 -0.36 15.68 -5.60
CA ALA A 212 0.51 15.26 -4.49
C ALA A 212 0.47 16.29 -3.35
N TYR A 213 0.44 15.83 -2.11
CA TYR A 213 0.41 16.73 -0.96
C TYR A 213 1.80 17.27 -0.61
N GLY A 214 2.00 18.56 -0.80
CA GLY A 214 3.26 19.25 -0.48
C GLY A 214 3.39 19.73 0.98
N GLY A 215 2.33 19.63 1.79
CA GLY A 215 2.36 20.08 3.19
C GLY A 215 3.20 19.18 4.11
N HIS A 216 3.40 19.61 5.36
CA HIS A 216 4.14 18.83 6.37
C HIS A 216 3.23 18.09 7.34
N GLU A 217 1.93 18.37 7.28
CA GLU A 217 0.91 17.78 8.12
C GLU A 217 0.70 16.31 7.73
N TYR A 218 0.43 15.50 8.75
CA TYR A 218 -0.04 14.12 8.58
C TYR A 218 -1.53 14.12 8.23
N GLY A 219 -1.99 13.08 7.56
CA GLY A 219 -3.37 12.98 7.13
C GLY A 219 -3.78 11.58 6.72
N PHE A 220 -4.98 11.47 6.19
CA PHE A 220 -5.51 10.20 5.69
C PHE A 220 -6.45 10.44 4.52
N MET A 221 -6.57 9.43 3.66
CA MET A 221 -7.58 9.40 2.61
C MET A 221 -8.86 8.70 3.05
N SER A 222 -10.00 9.21 2.60
CA SER A 222 -11.30 8.57 2.71
C SER A 222 -11.93 8.37 1.33
N VAL A 223 -12.76 7.35 1.22
CA VAL A 223 -13.60 7.11 0.05
C VAL A 223 -15.07 7.05 0.46
N GLU A 224 -15.94 7.67 -0.32
CA GLU A 224 -17.39 7.59 -0.19
C GLU A 224 -17.97 7.13 -1.53
N ALA A 225 -18.77 6.07 -1.52
CA ALA A 225 -19.28 5.43 -2.73
C ALA A 225 -20.75 5.80 -2.98
N SER A 226 -21.10 5.95 -4.25
CA SER A 226 -22.48 6.03 -4.75
C SER A 226 -22.67 5.09 -5.93
N GLU A 227 -23.84 5.07 -6.55
CA GLU A 227 -24.08 4.28 -7.78
C GLU A 227 -23.26 4.80 -8.98
N GLU A 228 -22.83 6.07 -8.96
CA GLU A 228 -22.21 6.72 -10.12
C GLU A 228 -20.75 7.13 -9.89
N TRP A 229 -20.41 7.52 -8.65
CA TRP A 229 -19.12 8.09 -8.29
C TRP A 229 -18.56 7.51 -7.00
N LEU A 230 -17.23 7.36 -6.97
CA LEU A 230 -16.43 7.16 -5.77
C LEU A 230 -15.73 8.49 -5.46
N LYS A 231 -16.13 9.13 -4.37
CA LYS A 231 -15.56 10.38 -3.92
C LYS A 231 -14.33 10.10 -3.06
N LEU A 232 -13.15 10.34 -3.62
CA LEU A 232 -11.86 10.27 -2.95
C LEU A 232 -11.55 11.62 -2.30
N GLN A 233 -11.13 11.63 -1.03
CA GLN A 233 -10.74 12.84 -0.32
C GLN A 233 -9.48 12.62 0.52
N TYR A 234 -8.59 13.60 0.55
CA TYR A 234 -7.49 13.64 1.54
C TYR A 234 -7.77 14.68 2.62
N HIS A 235 -7.65 14.25 3.87
CA HIS A 235 -7.93 15.03 5.07
C HIS A 235 -6.69 15.19 5.91
N THR A 236 -6.50 16.38 6.46
CA THR A 236 -5.39 16.73 7.35
C THR A 236 -5.84 17.73 8.42
N ALA A 237 -4.93 18.12 9.32
CA ALA A 237 -5.17 19.15 10.32
C ALA A 237 -5.49 20.50 9.66
N ASP A 238 -6.50 21.21 10.18
CA ASP A 238 -6.73 22.61 9.81
C ASP A 238 -5.80 23.58 10.55
N ASP A 239 -5.96 24.88 10.28
CA ASP A 239 -5.14 25.95 10.86
C ASP A 239 -5.44 26.25 12.34
N SER A 240 -6.44 25.61 12.93
CA SER A 240 -6.81 25.80 14.33
C SER A 240 -6.02 24.88 15.29
N TRP A 241 -5.24 23.95 14.74
CA TRP A 241 -4.29 23.11 15.47
C TRP A 241 -3.08 23.89 15.98
N SER A 242 -2.58 23.51 17.15
CA SER A 242 -1.26 23.91 17.65
C SER A 242 -0.56 22.68 18.20
N PHE A 243 0.48 22.21 17.51
CA PHE A 243 1.25 21.04 17.91
C PHE A 243 2.37 21.43 18.88
N GLU A 244 2.42 20.75 20.02
CA GLU A 244 3.46 20.92 21.03
C GLU A 244 4.14 19.57 21.29
N GLU A 245 5.31 19.58 21.94
CA GLU A 245 6.06 18.35 22.25
C GLU A 245 5.24 17.37 23.10
N SER A 246 4.41 17.90 23.99
CA SER A 246 3.51 17.09 24.81
C SER A 246 2.09 17.15 24.27
N PHE A 247 1.43 15.99 24.19
CA PHE A 247 0.02 15.90 23.79
C PHE A 247 -0.91 16.76 24.65
N LYS A 248 -0.57 16.97 25.94
CA LYS A 248 -1.36 17.81 26.85
C LYS A 248 -1.29 19.30 26.52
N SER A 249 -0.20 19.72 25.86
CA SER A 249 0.01 21.11 25.44
C SER A 249 -0.51 21.35 24.02
N THR A 250 -0.70 20.29 23.23
CA THR A 250 -1.28 20.36 21.90
C THR A 250 -2.73 20.83 21.97
N LYS A 251 -3.06 21.86 21.19
CA LYS A 251 -4.44 22.28 20.97
C LYS A 251 -5.00 21.53 19.76
N VAL A 252 -6.02 20.72 20.01
CA VAL A 252 -6.79 20.04 18.97
C VAL A 252 -7.58 21.06 18.17
N GLY A 253 -7.41 21.01 16.85
CA GLY A 253 -8.17 21.78 15.88
C GLY A 253 -9.20 20.92 15.13
N GLY A 254 -9.67 21.40 13.98
CA GLY A 254 -10.56 20.68 13.09
C GLY A 254 -9.83 19.91 11.99
N VAL A 255 -10.56 19.60 10.92
CA VAL A 255 -10.10 18.81 9.78
C VAL A 255 -10.25 19.64 8.52
N ALA A 256 -9.18 19.73 7.72
CA ALA A 256 -9.17 20.35 6.40
C ALA A 256 -9.07 19.27 5.32
N THR A 257 -9.97 19.32 4.33
CA THR A 257 -9.83 18.54 3.10
C THR A 257 -8.95 19.31 2.12
N LYS A 258 -7.84 18.71 1.66
CA LYS A 258 -6.89 19.35 0.72
C LYS A 258 -6.91 18.75 -0.69
N HIS A 259 -7.58 17.62 -0.85
CA HIS A 259 -7.82 17.00 -2.15
C HIS A 259 -9.21 16.40 -2.16
N CYS A 260 -9.91 16.53 -3.28
CA CYS A 260 -11.20 15.93 -3.49
C CYS A 260 -11.39 15.58 -4.96
N TRP A 261 -11.83 14.35 -5.23
CA TRP A 261 -11.97 13.85 -6.59
C TRP A 261 -13.16 12.91 -6.70
N TYR A 262 -13.94 13.06 -7.77
CA TYR A 262 -14.99 12.13 -8.15
C TYR A 262 -14.46 11.18 -9.23
N ILE A 263 -14.27 9.92 -8.84
CA ILE A 263 -13.94 8.83 -9.75
C ILE A 263 -15.24 8.26 -10.32
N PRO A 264 -15.46 8.24 -11.65
CA PRO A 264 -16.63 7.63 -12.27
C PRO A 264 -16.59 6.10 -12.16
N LEU A 265 -17.77 5.48 -12.23
CA LEU A 265 -17.92 4.01 -12.13
C LEU A 265 -17.12 3.23 -13.18
N ASP A 266 -16.91 3.82 -14.36
CA ASP A 266 -16.11 3.23 -15.45
C ASP A 266 -14.59 3.37 -15.25
N GLY A 267 -14.16 4.02 -14.17
CA GLY A 267 -12.75 4.26 -13.87
C GLY A 267 -12.09 5.30 -14.77
N GLY A 268 -12.85 6.08 -15.54
CA GLY A 268 -12.33 7.24 -16.26
C GLY A 268 -11.67 8.27 -15.33
N GLU A 269 -10.92 9.22 -15.88
CA GLU A 269 -10.11 10.19 -15.11
C GLU A 269 -10.90 10.93 -14.04
N GLY A 270 -12.20 11.18 -14.23
CA GLY A 270 -13.02 11.88 -13.25
C GLY A 270 -12.77 13.38 -13.21
N LYS A 271 -13.00 14.00 -12.04
CA LYS A 271 -12.88 15.45 -11.85
C LYS A 271 -12.77 15.84 -10.38
N GLU A 272 -12.26 17.04 -10.11
CA GLU A 272 -12.32 17.66 -8.78
C GLU A 272 -13.76 17.81 -8.27
N CYS A 273 -13.92 17.74 -6.94
CA CYS A 273 -15.04 18.34 -6.25
C CYS A 273 -14.67 19.74 -5.75
#